data_AF-A0A942BQB0-F1
#
_entry.id   AF-A0A942BQB0-F1
#
_cell.length_a   1.000
_cell.length_b   1.000
_cell.length_c   1.000
_cell.angle_alpha   90.00
_cell.angle_beta   90.00
_cell.angle_gamma   90.00
#
_symmetry.space_group_name_H-M   'P 1'
#
loop_
_entity.id
_entity.type
_entity.pdbx_description
1 polymer ?
#
loop_
_entity_poly.entity_id
_entity_poly.type
_entity_poly.pdbx_seq_one_letter_code
_entity_poly.pdbx_strand_id
1 'polypeptide(L)'
;MTYLDWIAFKHPMWIHLPVACAILSPLALLAAQRAGRGIRPWWTVSRYLAWMGVLGLLPALLSGLLWAKTLGFVPPGKLLAAKTAMDGLPRHHQLWAFAAFGLGLLTLWAVHRKRQDHQGLGLVALFAGCLWAGATAMTGLYGGKMAHPMPGAAPVPTPVKTASDPEADLPVRYLDYGGLIPVGDAWARIPQHEGRWGRVWITASGIEAYQAGRPLPPGAYAVMTTAVDRAAQPGPDPGPLYALEILANGQPKFTVYWANVPEAQQAKFDGQDSVYWRSPDPHLDSCATCHTGGASAPASRVKFPVR
;
A
#
# COMPACT_ATOMS: atom_id res chain seq x y z
N MET A 1 -2.02 -3.61 -5.06
CA MET A 1 -1.11 -3.63 -3.89
C MET A 1 0.28 -3.91 -4.41
N THR A 2 1.19 -2.95 -4.28
CA THR A 2 2.57 -3.13 -4.78
C THR A 2 3.33 -4.11 -3.89
N TYR A 3 4.43 -4.68 -4.39
CA TYR A 3 5.33 -5.51 -3.56
C TYR A 3 5.82 -4.75 -2.31
N LEU A 4 6.00 -3.44 -2.40
CA LEU A 4 6.43 -2.59 -1.29
C LEU A 4 5.34 -2.45 -0.21
N ASP A 5 4.06 -2.39 -0.61
CA ASP A 5 2.94 -2.36 0.32
C ASP A 5 2.79 -3.68 1.09
N TRP A 6 3.03 -4.80 0.42
CA TRP A 6 3.03 -6.11 1.06
C TRP A 6 4.12 -6.22 2.14
N ILE A 7 5.32 -5.73 1.85
CA ILE A 7 6.45 -5.71 2.81
C ILE A 7 6.11 -4.83 4.02
N ALA A 8 5.52 -3.65 3.79
CA ALA A 8 5.08 -2.75 4.85
C ALA A 8 4.02 -3.39 5.75
N PHE A 9 3.02 -4.07 5.17
CA PHE A 9 1.96 -4.76 5.92
C PHE A 9 2.49 -5.89 6.82
N LYS A 10 3.57 -6.56 6.41
CA LYS A 10 4.18 -7.65 7.18
C LYS A 10 5.12 -7.17 8.30
N HIS A 11 5.28 -5.87 8.51
CA HIS A 11 6.16 -5.33 9.55
C HIS A 11 5.95 -5.96 10.95
N PRO A 12 4.71 -6.17 11.46
CA PRO A 12 4.49 -6.83 12.75
C PRO A 12 5.04 -8.26 12.84
N MET A 13 5.09 -8.98 11.71
CA MET A 13 5.67 -10.31 11.64
C MET A 13 7.21 -10.25 11.72
N TRP A 14 7.82 -9.28 11.03
CA TRP A 14 9.28 -9.17 10.93
C TRP A 14 9.96 -8.72 12.24
N ILE A 15 9.23 -8.07 13.15
CA ILE A 15 9.80 -7.56 14.41
C ILE A 15 9.97 -8.64 15.49
N HIS A 16 9.25 -9.77 15.44
CA HIS A 16 9.27 -10.74 16.53
C HIS A 16 10.60 -11.49 16.66
N LEU A 17 11.18 -11.89 15.52
CA LEU A 17 12.48 -12.56 15.48
C LEU A 17 13.60 -11.70 16.10
N PRO A 18 13.85 -10.45 15.66
CA PRO A 18 14.91 -9.64 16.24
C PRO A 18 14.66 -9.31 17.73
N VAL A 19 13.39 -9.15 18.14
CA VAL A 19 13.04 -8.95 19.56
C VAL A 19 13.42 -10.18 20.40
N ALA A 20 13.00 -11.37 19.98
CA ALA A 20 13.32 -12.61 20.68
C ALA A 20 14.84 -12.82 20.76
N CYS A 21 15.56 -12.62 19.65
CA CYS A 21 17.01 -12.74 19.62
C CYS A 21 17.72 -11.74 20.54
N ALA A 22 17.29 -10.48 20.56
CA ALA A 22 17.87 -9.44 21.41
C ALA A 22 17.68 -9.75 22.91
N ILE A 23 16.52 -10.29 23.30
CA ILE A 23 16.23 -10.66 24.70
C ILE A 23 17.00 -11.92 25.12
N LEU A 24 17.05 -12.93 24.25
CA LEU A 24 17.69 -14.21 24.57
C LEU A 24 19.23 -14.15 24.52
N SER A 25 19.79 -13.24 23.72
CA SER A 25 21.24 -13.04 23.58
C SER A 25 21.97 -12.81 24.92
N PRO A 26 21.59 -11.83 25.77
CA PRO A 26 22.25 -11.64 27.06
C PRO A 26 22.07 -12.83 28.00
N LEU A 27 20.95 -13.56 27.94
CA LEU A 27 20.74 -14.77 28.75
C LEU A 27 21.68 -15.90 28.33
N ALA A 28 21.84 -16.13 27.03
CA ALA A 28 22.79 -17.10 26.50
C ALA A 28 24.23 -16.71 26.84
N LEU A 29 24.55 -15.41 26.78
CA LEU A 29 25.87 -14.90 27.16
C LEU A 29 26.14 -15.06 28.65
N LEU A 30 25.16 -14.84 29.53
CA LEU A 30 25.25 -15.14 30.96
C LEU A 30 25.46 -16.63 31.22
N ALA A 31 24.71 -17.51 30.53
CA ALA A 31 24.86 -18.95 30.66
C ALA A 31 26.25 -19.43 30.19
N ALA A 32 26.81 -18.78 29.16
CA ALA A 32 28.17 -19.03 28.68
C ALA A 32 29.25 -18.62 29.70
N GLN A 33 28.91 -17.84 30.74
CA GLN A 33 29.87 -17.47 31.80
C GLN A 33 30.08 -18.57 32.83
N ARG A 34 29.23 -19.60 32.86
CA ARG A 34 29.28 -20.65 33.87
C ARG A 34 30.52 -21.53 33.66
N ALA A 35 31.38 -21.60 34.69
CA ALA A 35 32.57 -22.44 34.69
C ALA A 35 32.23 -23.92 34.39
N GLY A 36 33.03 -24.56 33.54
CA GLY A 36 32.87 -25.97 33.13
C GLY A 36 32.28 -26.16 31.73
N ARG A 37 31.42 -27.18 31.56
CA ARG A 37 30.89 -27.62 30.24
C ARG A 37 29.96 -26.62 29.52
N GLY A 38 29.61 -25.50 30.15
CA GLY A 38 28.65 -24.52 29.64
C GLY A 38 29.19 -23.51 28.62
N ILE A 39 30.51 -23.28 28.56
CA ILE A 39 31.08 -22.18 27.76
C ILE A 39 30.84 -22.39 26.26
N ARG A 40 31.20 -23.55 25.70
CA ARG A 40 31.13 -23.80 24.24
C ARG A 40 29.72 -23.81 23.66
N PRO A 41 28.73 -24.55 24.20
CA PRO A 41 27.40 -24.61 23.59
C PRO A 41 26.67 -23.27 23.68
N TRP A 42 26.70 -22.60 24.83
CA TRP A 42 25.99 -21.32 25.02
C TRP A 42 26.63 -20.15 24.26
N TRP A 43 27.96 -20.18 24.07
CA TRP A 43 28.63 -19.20 23.21
C TRP A 43 28.24 -19.36 21.74
N THR A 44 28.15 -20.59 21.24
CA THR A 44 27.64 -20.88 19.89
C THR A 44 26.19 -20.43 19.73
N VAL A 45 25.33 -20.73 20.71
CA VAL A 45 23.94 -20.22 20.73
C VAL A 45 23.92 -18.69 20.66
N SER A 46 24.76 -18.00 21.43
CA SER A 46 24.85 -16.54 21.42
C SER A 46 25.24 -15.99 20.03
N ARG A 47 26.13 -16.67 19.30
CA ARG A 47 26.48 -16.30 17.91
C ARG A 47 25.31 -16.45 16.96
N TYR A 48 24.56 -17.56 17.05
CA TYR A 48 23.36 -17.76 16.23
C TYR A 48 22.29 -16.72 16.54
N LEU A 49 22.05 -16.42 17.82
CA LEU A 49 21.10 -15.38 18.22
C LEU A 49 21.52 -14.00 17.70
N ALA A 50 22.81 -13.65 17.79
CA ALA A 50 23.32 -12.39 17.25
C ALA A 50 23.12 -12.30 15.73
N TRP A 51 23.43 -13.36 14.98
CA TRP A 51 23.21 -13.40 13.53
C TRP A 51 21.73 -13.27 13.18
N MET A 52 20.88 -14.11 13.76
CA MET A 52 19.45 -14.12 13.46
C MET A 52 18.78 -12.80 13.85
N GLY A 53 19.19 -12.18 14.96
CA GLY A 53 18.65 -10.89 15.37
C GLY A 53 19.09 -9.75 14.45
N VAL A 54 20.36 -9.69 14.03
CA VAL A 54 20.84 -8.67 13.07
C VAL A 54 20.18 -8.86 11.70
N LEU A 55 20.11 -10.11 11.20
CA LEU A 55 19.44 -10.41 9.93
C LEU A 55 17.95 -10.12 9.98
N GLY A 56 17.29 -10.32 11.13
CA GLY A 56 15.88 -9.96 11.34
C GLY A 56 15.64 -8.45 11.46
N LEU A 57 16.61 -7.67 11.97
CA LEU A 57 16.50 -6.22 12.07
C LEU A 57 16.52 -5.52 10.70
N LEU A 58 17.21 -6.08 9.70
CA LEU A 58 17.25 -5.52 8.34
C LEU A 58 15.85 -5.41 7.69
N PRO A 59 15.07 -6.50 7.54
CA PRO A 59 13.72 -6.43 6.98
C PRO A 59 12.78 -5.65 7.90
N ALA A 60 12.97 -5.67 9.24
CA ALA A 60 12.17 -4.86 10.16
C ALA A 60 12.40 -3.35 9.95
N LEU A 61 13.65 -2.91 9.80
CA LEU A 61 13.98 -1.51 9.51
C LEU A 61 13.44 -1.06 8.14
N LEU A 62 13.62 -1.89 7.11
CA LEU A 62 13.16 -1.58 5.76
C LEU A 62 11.63 -1.53 5.69
N SER A 63 10.95 -2.55 6.20
CA SER A 63 9.48 -2.58 6.25
C SER A 63 8.90 -1.44 7.09
N GLY A 64 9.52 -1.13 8.23
CA GLY A 64 9.09 -0.02 9.10
C GLY A 64 9.29 1.34 8.44
N LEU A 65 10.41 1.55 7.73
CA LEU A 65 10.66 2.79 6.98
C LEU A 65 9.69 2.95 5.82
N LEU A 66 9.44 1.89 5.05
CA LEU A 66 8.48 1.90 3.95
C LEU A 66 7.07 2.22 4.49
N TRP A 67 6.66 1.56 5.58
CA TRP A 67 5.37 1.81 6.18
C TRP A 67 5.24 3.23 6.74
N ALA A 68 6.27 3.76 7.39
CA ALA A 68 6.28 5.14 7.87
C ALA A 68 6.21 6.16 6.72
N LYS A 69 6.76 5.85 5.54
CA LYS A 69 6.61 6.67 4.33
C LYS A 69 5.20 6.60 3.77
N THR A 70 4.57 5.42 3.70
CA THR A 70 3.19 5.30 3.20
C THR A 70 2.18 5.97 4.12
N LEU A 71 2.46 6.06 5.43
CA LEU A 71 1.68 6.81 6.39
C LEU A 71 1.98 8.32 6.40
N GLY A 72 2.92 8.80 5.60
CA GLY A 72 3.29 10.22 5.52
C GLY A 72 4.09 10.75 6.71
N PHE A 73 4.57 9.89 7.62
CA PHE A 73 5.40 10.32 8.76
C PHE A 73 6.80 10.75 8.36
N VAL A 74 7.33 10.18 7.28
CA VAL A 74 8.66 10.46 6.74
C VAL A 74 8.52 11.29 5.46
N PRO A 75 9.02 12.55 5.43
CA PRO A 75 8.96 13.38 4.23
C PRO A 75 9.74 12.77 3.04
N PRO A 76 9.38 13.12 1.78
CA PRO A 76 10.12 12.70 0.61
C PRO A 76 11.62 13.03 0.71
N GLY A 77 12.48 12.08 0.32
CA GLY A 77 13.93 12.22 0.39
C GLY A 77 14.54 12.19 1.80
N LYS A 78 13.75 11.96 2.85
CA LYS A 78 14.25 11.82 4.23
C LYS A 78 14.23 10.36 4.69
N LEU A 79 15.08 10.06 5.68
CA LEU A 79 15.16 8.74 6.34
C LEU A 79 14.49 8.72 7.72
N LEU A 80 14.32 9.89 8.34
CA LEU A 80 13.72 10.05 9.66
C LEU A 80 12.37 10.76 9.56
N ALA A 81 11.46 10.36 10.44
CA ALA A 81 10.16 10.96 10.59
C ALA A 81 10.27 12.42 11.06
N ALA A 82 9.28 13.21 10.64
CA ALA A 82 9.14 14.59 11.09
C ALA A 82 8.97 14.63 12.61
N LYS A 83 9.58 15.62 13.28
CA LYS A 83 9.42 15.81 14.73
C LYS A 83 7.98 16.12 15.12
N THR A 84 7.21 16.66 14.18
CA THR A 84 5.80 17.05 14.34
C THR A 84 4.83 15.88 14.15
N ALA A 85 5.28 14.74 13.60
CA ALA A 85 4.42 13.58 13.41
C ALA A 85 4.20 12.86 14.75
N MET A 86 2.94 12.75 15.19
CA MET A 86 2.54 12.09 16.45
C MET A 86 3.45 12.45 17.62
N ASP A 87 3.64 13.75 17.88
CA ASP A 87 4.50 14.28 18.94
C ASP A 87 5.94 13.72 18.96
N GLY A 88 6.45 13.32 17.79
CA GLY A 88 7.80 12.79 17.62
C GLY A 88 7.95 11.30 17.95
N LEU A 89 6.88 10.61 18.32
CA LEU A 89 6.92 9.16 18.62
C LEU A 89 7.51 8.31 17.48
N PRO A 90 7.14 8.49 16.21
CA PRO A 90 7.69 7.70 15.10
C PRO A 90 9.18 7.93 14.92
N ARG A 91 9.65 9.16 15.17
CA ARG A 91 11.07 9.50 15.12
C ARG A 91 11.84 8.84 16.25
N HIS A 92 11.31 8.83 17.48
CA HIS A 92 11.93 8.13 18.60
C HIS A 92 11.99 6.62 18.35
N HIS A 93 10.90 6.04 17.83
CA HIS A 93 10.88 4.63 17.44
C HIS A 93 11.98 4.30 16.41
N GLN A 94 12.13 5.10 15.35
CA GLN A 94 13.18 4.91 14.35
C GLN A 94 14.60 5.05 14.94
N LEU A 95 14.84 6.07 15.77
CA LEU A 95 16.15 6.27 16.39
C LEU A 95 16.55 5.10 17.28
N TRP A 96 15.61 4.58 18.07
CA TRP A 96 15.85 3.38 18.88
C TRP A 96 16.04 2.13 18.02
N ALA A 97 15.33 2.00 16.89
CA ALA A 97 15.54 0.90 15.95
C ALA A 97 16.93 0.93 15.31
N PHE A 98 17.41 2.11 14.90
CA PHE A 98 18.78 2.29 14.39
C PHE A 98 19.84 2.02 15.47
N ALA A 99 19.60 2.49 16.70
CA ALA A 99 20.47 2.20 17.84
C ALA A 99 20.51 0.69 18.13
N ALA A 100 19.36 0.01 18.12
CA ALA A 100 19.27 -1.44 18.29
C ALA A 100 20.04 -2.18 17.19
N PHE A 101 19.96 -1.74 15.94
CA PHE A 101 20.75 -2.32 14.85
C PHE A 101 22.25 -2.13 15.04
N GLY A 102 22.70 -0.93 15.38
CA GLY A 102 24.11 -0.66 15.68
C GLY A 102 24.64 -1.49 16.86
N LEU A 103 23.85 -1.61 17.92
CA LEU A 103 24.18 -2.41 19.10
C LEU A 103 24.14 -3.92 18.82
N GLY A 104 23.26 -4.37 17.93
CA GLY A 104 23.23 -5.74 17.43
C GLY A 104 24.50 -6.08 16.64
N LEU A 105 24.94 -5.20 15.74
CA LEU A 105 26.22 -5.35 15.03
C LEU A 105 27.42 -5.34 15.99
N LEU A 106 27.41 -4.48 16.99
CA LEU A 106 28.46 -4.45 18.03
C LEU A 106 28.49 -5.75 18.83
N THR A 107 27.32 -6.28 19.19
CA THR A 107 27.20 -7.58 19.88
C THR A 107 27.72 -8.71 19.00
N LEU A 108 27.32 -8.73 17.72
CA LEU A 108 27.77 -9.71 16.74
C LEU A 108 29.29 -9.70 16.57
N TRP A 109 29.89 -8.52 16.46
CA TRP A 109 31.34 -8.35 16.45
C TRP A 109 31.98 -8.86 17.74
N ALA A 110 31.44 -8.50 18.90
CA ALA A 110 31.98 -8.88 20.20
C ALA A 110 31.99 -10.41 20.44
N VAL A 111 30.98 -11.14 19.94
CA VAL A 111 30.92 -12.61 20.03
C VAL A 111 31.78 -13.36 18.99
N HIS A 112 32.22 -12.67 17.94
CA HIS A 112 33.11 -13.20 16.89
C HIS A 112 34.56 -12.74 17.00
N ARG A 113 34.86 -11.75 17.84
CA ARG A 113 36.23 -11.30 18.10
C ARG A 113 37.10 -12.48 18.56
N LYS A 114 38.30 -12.62 17.99
CA LYS A 114 39.31 -13.58 18.45
C LYS A 114 39.61 -13.32 19.93
N ARG A 115 39.47 -14.36 20.75
CA ARG A 115 39.79 -14.34 22.18
C ARG A 115 40.86 -15.36 22.48
N GLN A 116 41.73 -15.01 23.41
CA GLN A 116 42.62 -15.97 24.05
C GLN A 116 41.88 -16.58 25.26
N ASP A 117 42.12 -17.86 25.54
CA ASP A 117 41.35 -18.65 26.52
C ASP A 117 41.34 -18.07 27.96
N HIS A 118 42.24 -17.13 28.26
CA HIS A 118 42.39 -16.47 29.56
C HIS A 118 41.79 -15.05 29.64
N GLN A 119 41.33 -14.46 28.53
CA GLN A 119 40.71 -13.13 28.54
C GLN A 119 39.23 -13.21 28.93
N GLY A 120 38.85 -12.43 29.95
CA GLY A 120 37.56 -12.50 30.65
C GLY A 120 36.35 -12.85 29.77
N LEU A 121 35.88 -14.09 29.94
CA LEU A 121 34.51 -14.57 30.12
C LEU A 121 33.41 -14.12 29.12
N GLY A 122 33.31 -12.86 28.76
CA GLY A 122 32.30 -12.39 27.79
C GLY A 122 31.80 -10.98 28.02
N LEU A 123 32.34 -10.27 29.03
CA LEU A 123 31.75 -9.04 29.56
C LEU A 123 31.41 -7.97 28.51
N VAL A 124 32.27 -7.76 27.52
CA VAL A 124 31.99 -6.82 26.41
C VAL A 124 30.79 -7.28 25.58
N ALA A 125 30.72 -8.57 25.23
CA ALA A 125 29.61 -9.12 24.48
C ALA A 125 28.32 -9.10 25.31
N LEU A 126 28.40 -9.42 26.60
CA LEU A 126 27.28 -9.36 27.53
C LEU A 126 26.74 -7.94 27.66
N PHE A 127 27.62 -6.97 27.91
CA PHE A 127 27.25 -5.57 28.01
C PHE A 127 26.60 -5.05 26.72
N ALA A 128 27.21 -5.34 25.55
CA ALA A 128 26.64 -5.00 24.26
C ALA A 128 25.27 -5.67 24.04
N GLY A 129 25.13 -6.95 24.42
CA GLY A 129 23.87 -7.69 24.34
C GLY A 129 22.77 -7.10 25.23
N CYS A 130 23.10 -6.68 26.45
CA CYS A 130 22.16 -5.98 27.35
C CYS A 130 21.73 -4.62 26.78
N LEU A 131 22.68 -3.84 26.24
CA LEU A 131 22.35 -2.57 25.56
C LEU A 131 21.46 -2.80 24.34
N TRP A 132 21.75 -3.83 23.55
CA TRP A 132 20.94 -4.20 22.40
C TRP A 132 19.51 -4.60 22.81
N ALA A 133 19.36 -5.42 23.86
CA ALA A 133 18.06 -5.78 24.43
C ALA A 133 17.30 -4.52 24.90
N GLY A 134 17.98 -3.62 25.62
CA GLY A 134 17.40 -2.35 26.08
C GLY A 134 16.93 -1.46 24.93
N ALA A 135 17.75 -1.25 23.91
CA ALA A 135 17.37 -0.46 22.74
C ALA A 135 16.19 -1.10 21.96
N THR A 136 16.16 -2.43 21.87
CA THR A 136 15.05 -3.17 21.25
C THR A 136 13.77 -3.04 22.06
N ALA A 137 13.84 -3.10 23.39
CA ALA A 137 12.71 -2.86 24.28
C ALA A 137 12.19 -1.43 24.17
N MET A 138 13.08 -0.44 24.11
CA MET A 138 12.69 0.97 23.88
C MET A 138 11.99 1.14 22.52
N THR A 139 12.50 0.50 21.47
CA THR A 139 11.86 0.48 20.14
C THR A 139 10.43 -0.06 20.25
N GLY A 140 10.24 -1.19 20.95
CA GLY A 140 8.94 -1.78 21.22
C GLY A 140 8.01 -0.88 22.04
N LEU A 141 8.53 -0.19 23.07
CA LEU A 141 7.77 0.75 23.90
C LEU A 141 7.19 1.90 23.06
N TYR A 142 8.02 2.55 22.23
CA TYR A 142 7.54 3.60 21.34
C TYR A 142 6.60 3.05 20.25
N GLY A 143 6.83 1.83 19.78
CA GLY A 143 5.90 1.11 18.90
C GLY A 143 4.52 0.91 19.54
N GLY A 144 4.48 0.45 20.79
CA GLY A 144 3.26 0.26 21.56
C GLY A 144 2.51 1.56 21.81
N LYS A 145 3.22 2.66 22.12
CA LYS A 145 2.61 3.99 22.27
C LYS A 145 1.97 4.51 20.98
N MET A 146 2.46 4.10 19.81
CA MET A 146 1.85 4.45 18.52
C MET A 146 0.63 3.57 18.21
N ALA A 147 0.64 2.30 18.61
CA ALA A 147 -0.44 1.36 18.35
C ALA A 147 -1.60 1.44 19.36
N HIS A 148 -1.32 1.85 20.60
CA HIS A 148 -2.28 1.91 21.68
C HIS A 148 -2.23 3.30 22.33
N PRO A 149 -3.27 4.14 22.16
CA PRO A 149 -3.33 5.42 22.86
C PRO A 149 -3.34 5.20 24.37
N MET A 150 -2.50 5.94 25.09
CA MET A 150 -2.42 5.85 26.55
C MET A 150 -3.75 6.31 27.18
N PRO A 151 -4.21 5.69 28.30
CA PRO A 151 -5.43 6.10 28.97
C PRO A 151 -5.37 7.59 29.35
N GLY A 152 -6.34 8.39 28.87
CA GLY A 152 -6.43 9.83 29.16
C GLY A 152 -5.72 10.75 28.15
N ALA A 153 -5.05 10.22 27.13
CA ALA A 153 -4.58 11.03 26.01
C ALA A 153 -5.78 11.40 25.10
N ALA A 154 -5.91 12.68 24.75
CA ALA A 154 -6.84 13.12 23.71
C ALA A 154 -6.61 12.28 22.45
N PRO A 155 -7.68 11.93 21.69
CA PRO A 155 -7.52 11.16 20.46
C PRO A 155 -6.48 11.87 19.59
N VAL A 156 -5.37 11.17 19.36
CA VAL A 156 -4.31 11.64 18.46
C VAL A 156 -5.03 11.97 17.16
N PRO A 157 -4.93 13.21 16.63
CA PRO A 157 -5.53 13.50 15.34
C PRO A 157 -4.98 12.45 14.39
N THR A 158 -5.88 11.62 13.88
CA THR A 158 -5.57 10.61 12.88
C THR A 158 -4.68 11.33 11.89
N PRO A 159 -3.41 10.90 11.70
CA PRO A 159 -2.59 11.56 10.70
C PRO A 159 -3.46 11.63 9.48
N VAL A 160 -3.65 12.85 8.96
CA VAL A 160 -4.25 13.01 7.65
C VAL A 160 -3.32 12.19 6.79
N LYS A 161 -3.75 10.95 6.52
CA LYS A 161 -3.36 10.23 5.34
C LYS A 161 -3.66 11.31 4.31
N THR A 162 -2.65 12.00 3.81
CA THR A 162 -2.74 12.57 2.47
C THR A 162 -3.23 11.36 1.73
N ALA A 163 -4.53 11.34 1.45
CA ALA A 163 -5.16 10.14 0.96
C ALA A 163 -4.32 9.88 -0.29
N SER A 164 -3.48 8.84 -0.23
CA SER A 164 -2.92 8.25 -1.42
C SER A 164 -4.18 7.94 -2.17
N ASP A 165 -4.50 8.82 -3.12
CA ASP A 165 -5.76 8.78 -3.82
C ASP A 165 -5.88 7.32 -4.25
N PRO A 166 -6.83 6.54 -3.71
CA PRO A 166 -6.87 5.11 -3.99
C PRO A 166 -7.04 4.88 -5.50
N GLU A 167 -7.47 5.93 -6.21
CA GLU A 167 -7.61 6.05 -7.65
C GLU A 167 -6.37 6.72 -8.31
N ALA A 168 -5.19 6.76 -7.67
CA ALA A 168 -3.97 7.36 -8.25
C ALA A 168 -3.41 6.50 -9.38
N ASP A 169 -3.33 5.19 -9.15
CA ASP A 169 -2.69 4.24 -10.08
C ASP A 169 -3.70 3.30 -10.77
N LEU A 170 -4.87 3.10 -10.17
CA LEU A 170 -5.92 2.20 -10.68
C LEU A 170 -7.30 2.70 -10.31
N PRO A 171 -8.31 2.52 -11.18
CA PRO A 171 -9.68 2.96 -10.88
C PRO A 171 -10.43 1.97 -9.98
N VAL A 172 -9.99 1.76 -8.74
CA VAL A 172 -10.47 0.68 -7.86
C VAL A 172 -11.99 0.70 -7.72
N ARG A 173 -12.58 1.89 -7.52
CA ARG A 173 -14.05 2.06 -7.44
C ARG A 173 -14.78 1.66 -8.72
N TYR A 174 -14.22 1.97 -9.88
CA TYR A 174 -14.88 1.66 -11.16
C TYR A 174 -14.67 0.21 -11.58
N LEU A 175 -13.61 -0.45 -11.11
CA LEU A 175 -13.38 -1.88 -11.33
C LEU A 175 -14.38 -2.77 -10.57
N ASP A 176 -14.92 -2.27 -9.46
CA ASP A 176 -16.00 -2.93 -8.70
C ASP A 176 -17.41 -2.57 -9.22
N TYR A 177 -17.56 -2.44 -10.54
CA TYR A 177 -18.85 -2.14 -11.17
C TYR A 177 -19.91 -3.23 -10.96
N GLY A 178 -19.51 -4.43 -10.50
CA GLY A 178 -20.43 -5.50 -10.13
C GLY A 178 -21.34 -5.16 -8.95
N GLY A 179 -20.93 -4.21 -8.08
CA GLY A 179 -21.75 -3.69 -6.99
C GLY A 179 -22.79 -2.63 -7.41
N LEU A 180 -22.81 -2.24 -8.69
CA LEU A 180 -23.70 -1.22 -9.24
C LEU A 180 -24.93 -1.83 -9.91
N ILE A 181 -25.93 -1.00 -10.18
CA ILE A 181 -27.16 -1.43 -10.86
C ILE A 181 -26.90 -1.48 -12.37
N PRO A 182 -27.05 -2.65 -13.02
CA PRO A 182 -26.96 -2.73 -14.48
C PRO A 182 -28.13 -1.97 -15.12
N VAL A 183 -27.85 -1.20 -16.16
CA VAL A 183 -28.87 -0.48 -16.94
C VAL A 183 -29.72 -1.45 -17.78
N GLY A 184 -29.12 -2.58 -18.18
CA GLY A 184 -29.79 -3.64 -18.91
C GLY A 184 -29.00 -4.96 -18.84
N ASP A 185 -29.65 -6.03 -19.30
CA ASP A 185 -29.17 -7.40 -19.13
C ASP A 185 -28.28 -7.86 -20.29
N ALA A 186 -28.35 -7.16 -21.42
CA ALA A 186 -27.62 -7.51 -22.63
C ALA A 186 -26.58 -6.47 -23.03
N TRP A 187 -25.58 -6.94 -23.78
CA TRP A 187 -24.65 -6.08 -24.50
C TRP A 187 -25.37 -5.30 -25.60
N ALA A 188 -24.99 -4.04 -25.77
CA ALA A 188 -25.43 -3.21 -26.89
C ALA A 188 -24.22 -2.69 -27.66
N ARG A 189 -24.38 -2.51 -28.97
CA ARG A 189 -23.33 -1.89 -29.79
C ARG A 189 -23.37 -0.38 -29.62
N ILE A 190 -22.22 0.25 -29.41
CA ILE A 190 -22.11 1.67 -29.06
C ILE A 190 -21.31 2.40 -30.14
N PRO A 191 -21.97 3.00 -31.15
CA PRO A 191 -21.29 3.67 -32.26
C PRO A 191 -20.29 4.74 -31.82
N GLN A 192 -20.63 5.50 -30.77
CA GLN A 192 -19.82 6.60 -30.25
C GLN A 192 -18.52 6.13 -29.55
N HIS A 193 -18.39 4.83 -29.28
CA HIS A 193 -17.21 4.23 -28.65
C HIS A 193 -16.59 3.20 -29.61
N GLU A 194 -16.25 3.68 -30.81
CA GLU A 194 -15.67 2.89 -31.91
C GLU A 194 -16.53 1.68 -32.35
N GLY A 195 -17.84 1.73 -32.10
CA GLY A 195 -18.75 0.63 -32.41
C GLY A 195 -18.54 -0.62 -31.57
N ARG A 196 -17.89 -0.51 -30.41
CA ARG A 196 -17.68 -1.62 -29.46
C ARG A 196 -18.98 -2.09 -28.84
N TRP A 197 -18.99 -3.33 -28.39
CA TRP A 197 -20.04 -3.83 -27.51
C TRP A 197 -19.81 -3.24 -26.13
N GLY A 198 -20.85 -2.68 -25.52
CA GLY A 198 -20.79 -2.17 -24.16
C GLY A 198 -21.95 -2.61 -23.28
N ARG A 199 -21.72 -2.51 -21.98
CA ARG A 199 -22.73 -2.60 -20.92
C ARG A 199 -22.50 -1.45 -19.96
N VAL A 200 -23.56 -0.97 -19.34
CA VAL A 200 -23.51 0.17 -18.43
C VAL A 200 -24.08 -0.22 -17.08
N TRP A 201 -23.42 0.26 -16.04
CA TRP A 201 -23.78 0.13 -14.64
C TRP A 201 -23.80 1.48 -13.97
N ILE A 202 -24.70 1.70 -13.03
CA ILE A 202 -24.93 3.01 -12.40
C ILE A 202 -25.13 2.84 -10.91
N THR A 203 -24.70 3.84 -10.14
CA THR A 203 -25.05 3.90 -8.72
C THR A 203 -26.56 3.88 -8.49
N ALA A 204 -26.98 3.33 -7.36
CA ALA A 204 -28.39 3.31 -6.97
C ALA A 204 -29.02 4.71 -6.93
N SER A 205 -28.25 5.73 -6.55
CA SER A 205 -28.68 7.13 -6.55
C SER A 205 -28.91 7.72 -7.95
N GLY A 206 -28.34 7.13 -9.00
CA GLY A 206 -28.38 7.67 -10.36
C GLY A 206 -29.29 6.93 -11.34
N ILE A 207 -29.75 5.71 -11.00
CA ILE A 207 -30.45 4.85 -11.97
C ILE A 207 -31.76 5.46 -12.48
N GLU A 208 -32.56 6.06 -11.60
CA GLU A 208 -33.85 6.67 -11.97
C GLU A 208 -33.62 7.85 -12.93
N ALA A 209 -32.65 8.71 -12.61
CA ALA A 209 -32.29 9.83 -13.46
C ALA A 209 -31.84 9.35 -14.85
N TYR A 210 -30.99 8.33 -14.89
CA TYR A 210 -30.50 7.76 -16.14
C TYR A 210 -31.62 7.16 -16.99
N GLN A 211 -32.51 6.35 -16.39
CA GLN A 211 -33.64 5.73 -17.09
C GLN A 211 -34.63 6.78 -17.62
N ALA A 212 -34.81 7.87 -16.89
CA ALA A 212 -35.59 9.03 -17.33
C ALA A 212 -34.87 9.90 -18.39
N GLY A 213 -33.63 9.56 -18.76
CA GLY A 213 -32.83 10.36 -19.68
C GLY A 213 -32.42 11.73 -19.12
N ARG A 214 -32.38 11.88 -17.79
CA ARG A 214 -31.90 13.08 -17.13
C ARG A 214 -30.38 12.95 -16.85
N PRO A 215 -29.67 14.07 -16.68
CA PRO A 215 -28.30 14.04 -16.15
C PRO A 215 -28.24 13.30 -14.81
N LEU A 216 -27.13 12.64 -14.55
CA LEU A 216 -26.91 12.00 -13.25
C LEU A 216 -26.83 13.06 -12.14
N PRO A 217 -27.36 12.79 -10.94
CA PRO A 217 -27.27 13.71 -9.82
C PRO A 217 -25.82 13.79 -9.27
N PRO A 218 -25.46 14.86 -8.56
CA PRO A 218 -24.17 14.95 -7.86
C PRO A 218 -23.91 13.75 -6.96
N GLY A 219 -22.70 13.20 -7.03
CA GLY A 219 -22.26 12.00 -6.33
C GLY A 219 -22.65 10.68 -7.00
N ALA A 220 -23.49 10.69 -8.04
CA ALA A 220 -23.74 9.50 -8.85
C ALA A 220 -22.65 9.32 -9.93
N TYR A 221 -22.43 8.07 -10.29
CA TYR A 221 -21.54 7.72 -11.40
C TYR A 221 -22.06 6.54 -12.20
N ALA A 222 -21.63 6.49 -13.45
CA ALA A 222 -21.85 5.40 -14.37
C ALA A 222 -20.52 4.79 -14.78
N VAL A 223 -20.48 3.47 -14.88
CA VAL A 223 -19.37 2.71 -15.43
C VAL A 223 -19.87 2.01 -16.69
N MET A 224 -19.10 2.08 -17.75
CA MET A 224 -19.31 1.34 -18.98
C MET A 224 -18.12 0.45 -19.24
N THR A 225 -18.36 -0.85 -19.31
CA THR A 225 -17.36 -1.80 -19.79
C THR A 225 -17.62 -2.07 -21.25
N THR A 226 -16.55 -2.32 -21.99
CA THR A 226 -16.64 -2.68 -23.40
C THR A 226 -15.98 -4.02 -23.67
N ALA A 227 -16.35 -4.64 -24.78
CA ALA A 227 -15.73 -5.85 -25.30
C ALA A 227 -15.33 -5.62 -26.77
N VAL A 228 -14.24 -6.28 -27.17
CA VAL A 228 -13.83 -6.31 -28.57
C VAL A 228 -14.87 -7.10 -29.37
N ASP A 229 -15.22 -6.63 -30.58
CA ASP A 229 -16.14 -7.37 -31.45
C ASP A 229 -15.50 -8.68 -31.92
N ARG A 230 -16.24 -9.77 -31.82
CA ARG A 230 -15.90 -11.06 -32.41
C ARG A 230 -17.10 -11.58 -33.19
N ALA A 231 -17.06 -11.38 -34.51
CA ALA A 231 -18.11 -11.82 -35.44
C ALA A 231 -19.51 -11.25 -35.08
N ALA A 232 -19.59 -9.92 -34.91
CA ALA A 232 -20.83 -9.22 -34.56
C ALA A 232 -21.44 -9.65 -33.22
N GLN A 233 -20.59 -10.07 -32.28
CA GLN A 233 -20.95 -10.37 -30.89
C GLN A 233 -19.86 -9.84 -29.94
N PRO A 234 -20.17 -9.59 -28.67
CA PRO A 234 -19.15 -9.27 -27.66
C PRO A 234 -18.18 -10.43 -27.53
N GLY A 235 -16.90 -10.18 -27.81
CA GLY A 235 -15.81 -11.14 -27.65
C GLY A 235 -15.43 -11.35 -26.18
N PRO A 236 -14.59 -12.37 -25.91
CA PRO A 236 -14.10 -12.66 -24.55
C PRO A 236 -13.08 -11.62 -24.05
N ASP A 237 -12.47 -10.87 -24.97
CA ASP A 237 -11.43 -9.90 -24.64
C ASP A 237 -12.05 -8.56 -24.21
N PRO A 238 -11.79 -8.10 -22.98
CA PRO A 238 -12.32 -6.83 -22.50
C PRO A 238 -11.67 -5.68 -23.25
N GLY A 239 -12.51 -4.75 -23.68
CA GLY A 239 -12.10 -3.44 -24.15
C GLY A 239 -11.86 -2.46 -23.00
N PRO A 240 -11.67 -1.18 -23.32
CA PRO A 240 -11.54 -0.13 -22.31
C PRO A 240 -12.81 -0.02 -21.44
N LEU A 241 -12.59 0.25 -20.16
CA LEU A 241 -13.57 0.68 -19.19
C LEU A 241 -13.63 2.20 -19.19
N TYR A 242 -14.83 2.74 -19.27
CA TYR A 242 -15.11 4.17 -19.20
C TYR A 242 -15.94 4.44 -17.95
N ALA A 243 -15.63 5.51 -17.22
CA ALA A 243 -16.47 5.97 -16.13
C ALA A 243 -16.73 7.46 -16.23
N LEU A 244 -17.94 7.84 -15.82
CA LEU A 244 -18.41 9.21 -15.69
C LEU A 244 -18.97 9.39 -14.30
N GLU A 245 -18.40 10.30 -13.53
CA GLU A 245 -18.85 10.70 -12.20
C GLU A 245 -19.32 12.15 -12.24
N ILE A 246 -20.44 12.46 -11.59
CA ILE A 246 -20.83 13.85 -11.33
C ILE A 246 -20.34 14.22 -9.95
N LEU A 247 -19.37 15.13 -9.88
CA LEU A 247 -18.82 15.58 -8.61
C LEU A 247 -19.86 16.35 -7.79
N ALA A 248 -19.60 16.56 -6.50
CA ALA A 248 -20.51 17.29 -5.61
C ALA A 248 -20.81 18.72 -6.08
N ASN A 249 -19.90 19.34 -6.84
CA ASN A 249 -20.07 20.66 -7.46
C ASN A 249 -20.83 20.61 -8.81
N GLY A 250 -21.35 19.44 -9.21
CA GLY A 250 -22.08 19.22 -10.46
C GLY A 250 -21.19 19.03 -11.70
N GLN A 251 -19.86 19.11 -11.58
CA GLN A 251 -18.96 18.95 -12.72
C GLN A 251 -18.78 17.46 -13.07
N PRO A 252 -18.80 17.10 -14.37
CA PRO A 252 -18.49 15.75 -14.79
C PRO A 252 -16.98 15.49 -14.69
N LYS A 253 -16.63 14.31 -14.17
CA LYS A 253 -15.29 13.75 -14.14
C LYS A 253 -15.27 12.46 -14.93
N PHE A 254 -14.30 12.32 -15.83
CA PHE A 254 -14.15 11.16 -16.69
C PHE A 254 -12.97 10.31 -16.27
N THR A 255 -13.06 9.03 -16.57
CA THR A 255 -11.99 8.07 -16.36
C THR A 255 -12.00 7.03 -17.46
N VAL A 256 -10.83 6.72 -18.02
CA VAL A 256 -10.62 5.64 -18.98
C VAL A 256 -9.57 4.71 -18.42
N TYR A 257 -9.85 3.42 -18.45
CA TYR A 257 -8.92 2.39 -18.03
C TYR A 257 -8.92 1.22 -18.99
N TRP A 258 -7.74 0.77 -19.39
CA TRP A 258 -7.60 -0.44 -20.17
C TRP A 258 -6.37 -1.21 -19.71
N ALA A 259 -6.59 -2.37 -19.09
CA ALA A 259 -5.52 -3.18 -18.53
C ALA A 259 -4.53 -3.71 -19.59
N ASN A 260 -5.03 -4.05 -20.78
CA ASN A 260 -4.25 -4.65 -21.85
C ASN A 260 -4.68 -4.04 -23.19
N VAL A 261 -3.95 -3.03 -23.66
CA VAL A 261 -4.18 -2.42 -24.98
C VAL A 261 -3.58 -3.35 -26.04
N PRO A 262 -4.37 -3.87 -27.00
CA PRO A 262 -3.86 -4.72 -28.07
C PRO A 262 -2.80 -3.99 -28.88
N GLU A 263 -1.73 -4.67 -29.28
CA GLU A 263 -0.59 -4.10 -30.01
C GLU A 263 -1.02 -3.22 -31.19
N ALA A 264 -1.99 -3.70 -31.98
CA ALA A 264 -2.56 -2.98 -33.12
C ALA A 264 -3.25 -1.64 -32.78
N GLN A 265 -3.53 -1.38 -31.50
CA GLN A 265 -4.19 -0.17 -31.01
C GLN A 265 -3.27 0.71 -30.16
N GLN A 266 -2.11 0.22 -29.72
CA GLN A 266 -1.22 0.96 -28.80
C GLN A 266 -0.81 2.32 -29.37
N ALA A 267 -0.64 2.45 -30.69
CA ALA A 267 -0.32 3.74 -31.33
C ALA A 267 -1.39 4.83 -31.09
N LYS A 268 -2.65 4.46 -30.81
CA LYS A 268 -3.72 5.41 -30.43
C LYS A 268 -3.70 5.81 -28.95
N PHE A 269 -2.90 5.10 -28.15
CA PHE A 269 -2.78 5.25 -26.70
C PHE A 269 -1.31 5.49 -26.33
N ASP A 270 -0.62 6.35 -27.08
CA ASP A 270 0.78 6.75 -26.86
C ASP A 270 1.80 5.59 -26.79
N GLY A 271 1.51 4.47 -27.46
CA GLY A 271 2.37 3.29 -27.42
C GLY A 271 2.30 2.52 -26.10
N GLN A 272 1.31 2.79 -25.24
CA GLN A 272 1.16 2.14 -23.94
C GLN A 272 0.47 0.77 -24.08
N ASP A 273 0.94 -0.21 -23.32
CA ASP A 273 0.35 -1.54 -23.19
C ASP A 273 -0.81 -1.59 -22.18
N SER A 274 -0.95 -0.54 -21.37
CA SER A 274 -2.04 -0.31 -20.42
C SER A 274 -2.31 1.18 -20.30
N VAL A 275 -3.56 1.55 -20.02
CA VAL A 275 -3.99 2.95 -19.97
C VAL A 275 -4.76 3.20 -18.69
N TYR A 276 -4.44 4.31 -18.03
CA TYR A 276 -5.27 4.87 -16.98
C TYR A 276 -5.25 6.39 -17.05
N TRP A 277 -6.32 6.98 -17.58
CA TRP A 277 -6.50 8.43 -17.70
C TRP A 277 -7.65 8.88 -16.84
N ARG A 278 -7.49 10.04 -16.20
CA ARG A 278 -8.51 10.64 -15.33
C ARG A 278 -8.57 12.15 -15.54
N SER A 279 -9.75 12.76 -15.50
CA SER A 279 -9.82 14.22 -15.64
C SER A 279 -8.95 14.92 -14.58
N PRO A 280 -8.18 15.95 -14.94
CA PRO A 280 -8.22 16.71 -16.20
C PRO A 280 -7.24 16.26 -17.31
N ASP A 281 -6.98 14.96 -17.48
CA ASP A 281 -6.12 14.46 -18.57
C ASP A 281 -6.64 14.86 -19.97
N PRO A 282 -5.80 15.45 -20.85
CA PRO A 282 -6.19 15.89 -22.20
C PRO A 282 -6.76 14.78 -23.10
N HIS A 283 -6.41 13.52 -22.86
CA HIS A 283 -6.98 12.39 -23.63
C HIS A 283 -8.49 12.27 -23.45
N LEU A 284 -9.05 12.89 -22.40
CA LEU A 284 -10.47 12.84 -22.05
C LEU A 284 -11.27 14.06 -22.54
N ASP A 285 -10.65 14.97 -23.30
CA ASP A 285 -11.33 16.16 -23.83
C ASP A 285 -12.49 15.80 -24.77
N SER A 286 -12.35 14.71 -25.51
CA SER A 286 -13.41 14.16 -26.35
C SER A 286 -14.61 13.68 -25.52
N CYS A 287 -14.37 13.10 -24.34
CA CYS A 287 -15.40 12.70 -23.39
C CYS A 287 -16.17 13.92 -22.87
N ALA A 288 -15.44 14.95 -22.44
CA ALA A 288 -16.02 16.19 -21.94
C ALA A 288 -16.88 16.90 -23.00
N THR A 289 -16.43 16.91 -24.25
CA THR A 289 -17.18 17.49 -25.38
C THR A 289 -18.50 16.76 -25.62
N CYS A 290 -18.45 15.42 -25.73
CA CYS A 290 -19.62 14.60 -26.03
C CYS A 290 -20.63 14.53 -24.86
N HIS A 291 -20.14 14.57 -23.62
CA HIS A 291 -20.94 14.47 -22.39
C HIS A 291 -21.06 15.81 -21.66
N THR A 292 -21.16 16.91 -22.41
CA THR A 292 -21.32 18.25 -21.82
C THR A 292 -22.51 18.25 -20.84
N GLY A 293 -22.25 18.56 -19.56
CA GLY A 293 -23.28 18.53 -18.50
C GLY A 293 -23.58 17.15 -17.89
N GLY A 294 -22.72 16.14 -18.10
CA GLY A 294 -22.85 14.84 -17.45
C GLY A 294 -23.76 13.83 -18.15
N ALA A 295 -24.16 14.10 -19.39
CA ALA A 295 -24.89 13.16 -20.23
C ALA A 295 -24.60 13.44 -21.71
N SER A 296 -24.63 12.40 -22.54
CA SER A 296 -24.64 12.59 -23.99
C SER A 296 -25.98 13.13 -24.47
N ALA A 297 -25.99 13.78 -25.63
CA ALA A 297 -27.20 14.27 -26.27
C ALA A 297 -28.23 13.12 -26.44
N PRO A 298 -29.54 13.35 -26.20
CA PRO A 298 -30.55 12.29 -26.25
C PRO A 298 -30.55 11.45 -27.53
N ALA A 299 -30.33 12.08 -28.69
CA ALA A 299 -30.25 11.39 -29.99
C ALA A 299 -29.06 10.44 -30.12
N SER A 300 -28.01 10.63 -29.31
CA SER A 300 -26.79 9.81 -29.32
C SER A 300 -26.80 8.73 -28.24
N ARG A 301 -27.89 8.57 -27.49
CA ARG A 301 -27.98 7.59 -26.40
C ARG A 301 -28.36 6.22 -26.93
N VAL A 302 -27.56 5.23 -26.57
CA VAL A 302 -27.85 3.82 -26.82
C VAL A 302 -28.84 3.32 -25.78
N LYS A 303 -29.92 2.68 -26.21
CA LYS A 303 -30.83 1.95 -25.32
C LYS A 303 -30.28 0.56 -25.08
N PHE A 304 -30.09 0.20 -23.82
CA PHE A 304 -29.65 -1.14 -23.44
C PHE A 304 -30.88 -2.05 -23.33
N PRO A 305 -30.84 -3.26 -23.93
CA PRO A 305 -31.96 -4.19 -23.81
C PRO A 305 -32.11 -4.70 -22.38
N VAL A 306 -33.35 -4.71 -21.89
CA VAL A 306 -33.79 -5.43 -20.68
C VAL A 306 -34.56 -6.64 -21.19
N ARG A 307 -34.24 -7.85 -20.70
CA ARG A 307 -34.92 -9.07 -21.12
C ARG A 307 -36.10 -9.40 -20.23
#